data_AF-A0A5M9J305-F1
#
_entry.id   AF-A0A5M9J305-F1
#
_cell.length_a   1.000
_cell.length_b   1.000
_cell.length_c   1.000
_cell.angle_alpha   90.00
_cell.angle_beta   90.00
_cell.angle_gamma   90.00
#
_symmetry.space_group_name_H-M   'P 1'
#
loop_
_entity.id
_entity.type
_entity.pdbx_description
1 polymer ?
#
loop_
_entity_poly.entity_id
_entity_poly.type
_entity_poly.pdbx_seq_one_letter_code
_entity_poly.pdbx_strand_id
1 'polypeptide(L)' 'MPHFIAEYTDNIEQQADLPGLFEKVHQTLGDSGVFPLGGIRSRGVRLETWRMADGRWQA' A
#
# COMPACT_ATOMS: atom_id res chain seq x y z
N MET A 1 8.28 9.63 -12.68
CA MET A 1 7.48 9.95 -11.49
C MET A 1 6.74 8.68 -11.08
N PRO A 2 7.34 7.80 -10.26
CA PRO A 2 6.69 6.57 -9.88
C PRO A 2 5.51 6.83 -8.95
N HIS A 3 4.46 6.08 -9.17
CA HIS A 3 3.18 6.18 -8.50
C HIS A 3 2.86 4.82 -7.88
N PHE A 4 3.06 4.67 -6.59
CA PHE A 4 2.68 3.48 -5.84
C PHE A 4 1.23 3.65 -5.33
N ILE A 5 0.39 2.63 -5.52
CA ILE A 5 -1.01 2.60 -5.09
C ILE A 5 -1.23 1.29 -4.37
N ALA A 6 -1.67 1.36 -3.10
CA ALA A 6 -2.07 0.20 -2.34
C ALA A 6 -3.60 0.21 -2.18
N GLU A 7 -4.28 -0.71 -2.84
CA GLU A 7 -5.69 -1.01 -2.55
C GLU A 7 -5.76 -1.99 -1.38
N TYR A 8 -6.55 -1.67 -0.37
CA TYR A 8 -6.65 -2.48 0.85
C TYR A 8 -8.08 -2.47 1.36
N THR A 9 -8.50 -3.59 1.94
CA THR A 9 -9.79 -3.69 2.60
C THR A 9 -9.74 -3.05 3.97
N ASP A 10 -10.83 -2.40 4.35
CA ASP A 10 -10.92 -1.63 5.59
C ASP A 10 -10.64 -2.46 6.86
N ASN A 11 -10.96 -3.75 6.84
CA ASN A 11 -10.79 -4.67 7.97
C ASN A 11 -9.34 -4.91 8.40
N ILE A 12 -8.34 -4.54 7.59
CA ILE A 12 -6.91 -4.69 7.93
C ILE A 12 -6.18 -3.35 8.14
N GLU A 13 -6.88 -2.22 8.10
CA GLU A 13 -6.23 -0.90 8.03
C GLU A 13 -5.20 -0.65 9.15
N GLN A 14 -5.52 -1.07 10.38
CA GLN A 14 -4.62 -0.90 11.52
C GLN A 14 -3.43 -1.85 11.44
N GLN A 15 -3.65 -3.12 11.05
CA GLN A 15 -2.59 -4.13 10.95
C GLN A 15 -1.68 -3.90 9.73
N ALA A 16 -2.19 -3.26 8.68
CA ALA A 16 -1.48 -3.03 7.43
C ALA A 16 -0.36 -1.99 7.55
N ASP A 17 -0.42 -1.08 8.55
CA ASP A 17 0.58 -0.01 8.77
C ASP A 17 0.99 0.70 7.47
N LEU A 18 0.01 1.28 6.77
CA LEU A 18 0.27 1.97 5.51
C LEU A 18 1.33 3.08 5.61
N PRO A 19 1.40 3.89 6.69
CA PRO A 19 2.49 4.84 6.87
C PRO A 19 3.86 4.17 6.85
N GLY A 20 4.06 3.11 7.64
CA GLY A 20 5.32 2.36 7.67
C GLY A 20 5.62 1.63 6.36
N LEU A 21 4.59 1.15 5.65
CA LEU A 21 4.75 0.61 4.30
C LEU A 21 5.24 1.68 3.32
N PHE A 22 4.65 2.88 3.31
CA PHE A 22 5.02 3.95 2.38
C PHE A 22 6.43 4.47 2.63
N GLU A 23 6.87 4.56 3.89
CA GLU A 23 8.26 4.90 4.23
C GLU A 23 9.24 3.91 3.59
N LYS A 24 9.01 2.61 3.79
CA LYS A 24 9.85 1.53 3.22
C LYS A 24 9.84 1.55 1.68
N VAL A 25 8.70 1.79 1.06
CA VAL A 25 8.58 1.90 -0.40
C VAL A 25 9.39 3.11 -0.90
N HIS A 26 9.28 4.26 -0.26
CA HIS A 26 10.03 5.46 -0.64
C HIS A 26 11.54 5.24 -0.52
N GLN A 27 12.00 4.63 0.58
CA GLN A 27 13.40 4.29 0.78
C GLN A 27 13.89 3.32 -0.31
N THR A 28 13.16 2.22 -0.53
CA THR A 28 13.54 1.19 -1.51
C THR A 28 13.61 1.75 -2.94
N LEU A 29 12.64 2.58 -3.33
CA LEU A 29 12.60 3.20 -4.65
C LEU A 29 13.70 4.27 -4.80
N GLY A 30 14.00 5.02 -3.74
CA GLY A 30 15.11 5.98 -3.73
C GLY A 30 16.46 5.30 -3.87
N ASP A 31 16.69 4.24 -3.09
CA ASP A 31 17.94 3.47 -3.08
C ASP A 31 18.20 2.74 -4.40
N SER A 32 17.15 2.46 -5.17
CA SER A 32 17.29 1.85 -6.51
C SER A 32 18.11 2.70 -7.50
N GLY A 33 18.21 4.02 -7.27
CA GLY A 33 18.82 4.96 -8.21
C GLY A 33 18.03 5.18 -9.51
N VAL A 34 16.93 4.45 -9.73
CA VAL A 34 16.08 4.55 -10.92
C VAL A 34 15.15 5.76 -10.85
N PHE A 35 14.67 6.08 -9.64
CA PHE A 35 13.69 7.13 -9.44
C PHE A 35 14.23 8.24 -8.54
N PRO A 36 14.07 9.52 -8.92
CA PRO A 36 14.43 10.62 -8.03
C PRO A 36 13.46 10.64 -6.84
N LEU A 37 13.99 10.80 -5.62
CA LEU A 37 13.22 10.78 -4.38
C LEU A 37 12.03 11.76 -4.41
N GLY A 38 12.26 13.00 -4.87
CA GLY A 38 11.20 14.01 -4.97
C GLY A 38 10.08 13.69 -5.98
N GLY A 39 10.24 12.66 -6.79
CA GLY A 39 9.25 12.19 -7.76
C GLY A 39 8.40 11.02 -7.30
N ILE A 40 8.68 10.44 -6.12
CA ILE A 40 7.99 9.24 -5.60
C ILE A 40 6.71 9.63 -4.88
N ARG A 41 5.60 8.99 -5.22
CA ARG A 41 4.27 9.26 -4.66
C ARG A 41 3.58 7.96 -4.29
N SER A 42 3.24 7.80 -3.02
CA SER A 42 2.49 6.66 -2.49
C SER A 42 1.12 7.10 -1.98
N ARG A 43 0.09 6.28 -2.18
CA ARG A 43 -1.22 6.46 -1.54
C ARG A 43 -1.94 5.13 -1.33
N GLY A 44 -2.78 5.11 -0.31
CA GLY A 44 -3.72 4.03 -0.05
C GLY A 44 -5.09 4.33 -0.66
N VAL A 45 -5.77 3.29 -1.12
CA VAL A 45 -7.17 3.31 -1.54
C VAL A 45 -7.91 2.32 -0.67
N ARG A 46 -8.68 2.84 0.29
CA ARG A 46 -9.49 2.05 1.21
C ARG A 46 -10.71 1.48 0.50
N LEU A 47 -10.93 0.18 0.62
CA LEU A 47 -12.09 -0.53 0.10
C LEU A 47 -13.04 -0.84 1.26
N GLU A 48 -14.20 -0.18 1.27
CA GLU A 48 -15.25 -0.38 2.29
C GLU A 48 -16.29 -1.43 1.86
N THR A 49 -16.42 -1.68 0.56
CA THR A 49 -17.29 -2.72 0.01
C THR A 49 -16.43 -3.70 -0.77
N TRP A 50 -16.30 -4.90 -0.24
CA TRP A 50 -15.44 -5.93 -0.80
C TRP A 50 -15.98 -7.32 -0.48
N ARG A 51 -15.57 -8.31 -1.27
CA ARG A 51 -15.79 -9.74 -1.00
C ARG A 51 -14.58 -10.51 -1.52
N MET A 52 -13.92 -11.25 -0.62
CA MET A 52 -12.84 -12.15 -0.99
C MET A 52 -13.36 -13.59 -1.05
N ALA A 53 -13.03 -14.29 -2.14
CA ALA A 53 -13.40 -15.68 -2.38
C ALA A 53 -14.90 -15.97 -2.13
N ASP A 54 -15.23 -17.07 -1.44
CA ASP A 54 -16.60 -17.47 -1.14
C ASP A 54 -17.24 -16.68 0.04
N GLY A 55 -16.46 -15.84 0.72
CA GLY A 55 -16.89 -15.07 1.88
C GLY A 55 -16.91 -15.87 3.18
N ARG A 56 -16.29 -17.06 3.23
CA ARG A 56 -16.18 -17.85 4.47
C ARG A 56 -14.86 -17.53 5.16
N TRP A 57 -14.93 -17.22 6.46
CA TRP A 57 -13.74 -17.14 7.29
C TRP A 57 -13.15 -18.54 7.45
N GLN A 58 -11.89 -18.73 7.06
CA GLN A 58 -11.12 -19.93 7.40
C GLN A 58 -10.17 -19.53 8.52
N ALA A 59 -10.37 -20.16 9.69
CA ALA A 59 -9.51 -20.00 10.86
C ALA A 59 -8.21 -20.78 10.69
#